data_AF-A0A2S3WE78-F1
#
_entry.id   AF-A0A2S3WE78-F1
#
_cell.length_a   1.000
_cell.length_b   1.000
_cell.length_c   1.000
_cell.angle_alpha   90.00
_cell.angle_beta   90.00
_cell.angle_gamma   90.00
#
_symmetry.space_group_name_H-M   'P 1'
#
loop_
_entity.id
_entity.type
_entity.pdbx_description
1 polymer ?
#
loop_
_entity_poly.entity_id
_entity_poly.type
_entity_poly.pdbx_seq_one_letter_code
_entity_poly.pdbx_strand_id
1 'polypeptide(L)' 'MSIRSLVKNLPADPARPGWVLGWGVLRDRHPWHLVDVYADLTTARIEAERRGDSYVVEFGSHRIGSSEFICGVSLPEG' A
#
# COMPACT_ATOMS: atom_id res chain seq x y z
N MET A 1 -9.28 -12.08 -4.84
CA MET A 1 -8.24 -12.82 -4.10
C MET A 1 -7.81 -11.94 -2.94
N SER A 2 -7.88 -12.44 -1.69
CA SER A 2 -7.58 -11.62 -0.52
C SER A 2 -6.08 -11.45 -0.34
N ILE A 3 -5.62 -10.20 -0.42
CA ILE A 3 -4.39 -9.67 0.16
C ILE A 3 -4.30 -10.17 1.61
N ARG A 4 -3.58 -11.27 1.87
CA ARG A 4 -3.49 -11.86 3.22
C ARG A 4 -2.09 -12.24 3.65
N SER A 5 -1.12 -12.35 2.73
CA SER A 5 0.21 -12.88 3.07
C SER A 5 1.29 -11.82 3.26
N LEU A 6 1.23 -10.66 2.59
CA LEU A 6 2.28 -9.63 2.71
C LEU A 6 2.06 -8.70 3.90
N VAL A 7 0.80 -8.38 4.23
CA VAL A 7 0.40 -7.50 5.35
C VAL A 7 0.95 -7.97 6.70
N LYS A 8 1.14 -9.27 6.90
CA LYS A 8 1.60 -9.85 8.18
C LYS A 8 3.04 -9.49 8.54
N ASN A 9 3.85 -9.11 7.55
CA ASN A 9 5.27 -8.76 7.74
C ASN A 9 5.51 -7.24 7.62
N LEU A 10 4.46 -6.44 7.47
CA LEU A 10 4.59 -5.00 7.38
C LEU A 10 4.71 -4.39 8.78
N PRO A 11 5.55 -3.36 8.96
CA PRO A 11 5.65 -2.63 10.22
C PRO A 11 4.30 -2.03 10.57
N ALA A 12 3.90 -2.14 11.85
CA ALA A 12 2.68 -1.50 12.34
C ALA A 12 2.82 0.03 12.24
N ASP A 13 1.73 0.71 11.90
CA ASP A 13 1.68 2.18 11.95
C ASP A 13 1.57 2.63 13.43
N PRO A 14 2.58 3.33 13.98
CA PRO A 14 2.56 3.77 15.36
C PRO A 14 1.46 4.80 15.66
N ALA A 15 0.99 5.53 14.64
CA ALA A 15 -0.08 6.52 14.80
C ALA A 15 -1.49 5.90 14.70
N ARG A 16 -1.62 4.69 14.15
CA ARG A 16 -2.91 4.06 13.83
C ARG A 16 -2.93 2.59 14.24
N PRO A 17 -3.45 2.26 15.43
CA PRO A 17 -3.58 0.87 15.87
C PRO A 17 -4.37 0.02 14.88
N GLY A 18 -3.82 -1.14 14.49
CA GLY A 18 -4.43 -2.04 13.50
C GLY A 18 -4.15 -1.68 12.04
N TRP A 19 -3.31 -0.67 11.80
CA TRP A 19 -2.80 -0.34 10.48
C TRP A 19 -1.33 -0.76 10.35
N VAL A 20 -0.90 -0.96 9.11
CA VAL A 20 0.49 -1.25 8.76
C VAL A 20 0.98 -0.28 7.71
N LEU A 21 2.27 0.01 7.73
CA LEU A 21 2.95 0.86 6.77
C LEU A 21 3.53 0.04 5.63
N GLY A 22 3.38 0.51 4.40
CA GLY A 22 3.96 -0.16 3.24
C GLY A 22 3.74 0.61 1.93
N TRP A 23 4.19 -0.01 0.85
CA TRP A 23 4.08 0.50 -0.51
C TRP A 23 2.80 -0.02 -1.17
N GLY A 24 1.77 0.81 -1.22
CA GLY A 24 0.50 0.51 -1.86
C GLY A 24 0.58 0.68 -3.37
N VAL A 25 0.10 -0.32 -4.11
CA VAL A 25 -0.15 -0.22 -5.56
C VAL A 25 -1.61 0.11 -5.74
N LEU A 26 -1.90 1.28 -6.32
CA LEU A 26 -3.26 1.77 -6.44
C LEU A 26 -3.48 2.52 -7.74
N ARG A 27 -4.74 2.56 -8.18
CA ARG A 27 -5.21 3.43 -9.25
C ARG A 27 -5.66 4.75 -8.64
N ASP A 28 -4.96 5.83 -8.97
CA ASP A 28 -5.21 7.19 -8.46
C ASP A 28 -6.47 7.83 -9.09
N ARG A 29 -6.76 7.48 -10.35
CA ARG A 29 -7.91 7.95 -11.10
C ARG A 29 -9.15 7.09 -10.89
N HIS A 30 -10.33 7.71 -11.10
CA HIS A 30 -11.61 7.01 -11.00
C HIS A 30 -11.73 5.86 -12.04
N PRO A 31 -12.23 4.68 -11.64
CA PRO A 31 -12.55 4.29 -10.27
C PRO A 31 -11.29 3.97 -9.45
N TRP A 32 -11.23 4.52 -8.24
CA TRP A 32 -10.14 4.26 -7.31
C TRP A 32 -10.09 2.77 -6.95
N HIS A 33 -8.90 2.20 -6.94
CA HIS A 33 -8.71 0.77 -6.70
C HIS A 33 -7.35 0.49 -6.06
N LEU A 34 -7.34 -0.10 -4.87
CA LEU A 34 -6.15 -0.62 -4.22
C LEU A 34 -5.91 -2.07 -4.63
N VAL A 35 -4.74 -2.37 -5.18
CA VAL A 35 -4.35 -3.71 -5.63
C VAL A 35 -3.80 -4.53 -4.48
N ASP A 36 -2.74 -4.04 -3.82
CA ASP A 36 -2.06 -4.68 -2.68
C ASP A 36 -1.07 -3.68 -2.04
N VAL A 37 -0.52 -4.05 -0.89
CA VAL A 37 0.49 -3.29 -0.15
C VAL A 37 1.71 -4.18 0.10
N TYR A 38 2.86 -3.71 -0.35
CA TYR A 38 4.12 -4.44 -0.34
C TYR A 38 5.10 -3.88 0.69
N ALA A 39 6.02 -4.73 1.16
CA ALA A 39 7.07 -4.32 2.09
C ALA A 39 8.16 -3.50 1.40
N ASP A 40 8.35 -3.69 0.10
CA ASP A 40 9.42 -3.08 -0.68
C ASP A 40 8.90 -2.35 -1.92
N LEU A 41 9.54 -1.22 -2.22
CA LEU A 41 9.20 -0.36 -3.35
C LEU A 41 9.39 -1.07 -4.70
N THR A 42 10.42 -1.91 -4.82
CA THR A 42 10.76 -2.60 -6.08
C THR A 42 9.64 -3.54 -6.50
N THR A 43 9.14 -4.37 -5.59
CA THR A 43 8.04 -5.30 -5.86
C THR A 43 6.75 -4.54 -6.17
N ALA A 44 6.46 -3.46 -5.44
CA ALA A 44 5.30 -2.61 -5.72
C ALA A 44 5.38 -1.98 -7.12
N ARG A 45 6.56 -1.49 -7.54
CA ARG A 45 6.77 -0.93 -8.88
C ARG A 45 6.59 -1.95 -9.98
N ILE A 46 7.18 -3.13 -9.82
CA ILE A 46 7.01 -4.23 -10.78
C ILE A 46 5.53 -4.58 -10.93
N GLU A 47 4.76 -4.63 -9.84
CA GLU A 47 3.32 -4.89 -9.92
C GLU A 47 2.56 -3.72 -10.58
N ALA A 48 2.88 -2.47 -10.25
CA ALA A 48 2.25 -1.31 -10.88
C ALA A 48 2.48 -1.31 -12.40
N GLU A 49 3.72 -1.53 -12.84
CA GLU A 49 4.10 -1.65 -14.26
C GLU A 49 3.35 -2.79 -14.95
N ARG A 50 3.20 -3.95 -14.28
CA ARG A 50 2.41 -5.08 -14.81
C ARG A 50 0.94 -4.76 -14.98
N ARG A 51 0.39 -3.86 -14.17
CA ARG A 51 -1.02 -3.43 -14.23
C ARG A 51 -1.27 -2.31 -15.24
N GLY A 52 -0.22 -1.59 -15.62
CA GLY A 52 -0.21 -0.53 -16.62
C GLY A 52 -0.26 0.88 -16.04
N ASP A 53 -0.12 1.88 -16.92
CA ASP A 53 0.16 3.29 -16.59
C ASP A 53 -0.87 4.00 -15.69
N SER A 54 -2.04 3.40 -15.47
CA SER A 54 -3.03 3.94 -14.53
C SER A 54 -2.74 3.59 -13.06
N TYR A 55 -1.77 2.71 -12.80
CA TYR A 55 -1.40 2.30 -11.45
C TYR A 55 -0.13 3.00 -11.00
N VAL A 56 -0.18 3.54 -9.79
CA VAL A 56 0.93 4.24 -9.14
C VAL A 56 1.31 3.50 -7.86
N VAL A 57 2.52 3.78 -7.39
CA VAL A 57 3.04 3.26 -6.13
C VAL A 57 3.15 4.40 -5.14
N GLU A 58 2.48 4.26 -4.01
CA GLU A 58 2.45 5.25 -2.95
C GLU A 58 2.85 4.62 -1.62
N PHE A 59 3.61 5.36 -0.81
CA PHE A 59 3.86 4.95 0.58
C PHE A 59 2.68 5.39 1.45
N GLY A 60 2.21 4.50 2.32
CA GLY A 60 0.98 4.74 3.05
C GLY A 60 0.71 3.76 4.17
N SER A 61 -0.35 4.08 4.90
CA SER A 61 -0.92 3.20 5.93
C SER A 61 -2.07 2.41 5.35
N HIS A 62 -2.11 1.11 5.62
CA HIS A 62 -3.16 0.20 5.23
C HIS A 62 -3.84 -0.41 6.44
N ARG A 63 -5.17 -0.46 6.44
CA ARG A 63 -5.91 -1.11 7.53
C ARG A 63 -6.02 -2.61 7.29
N ILE A 64 -5.50 -3.40 8.23
CA ILE A 64 -5.56 -4.86 8.17
C ILE A 64 -7.03 -5.32 8.06
N GLY A 65 -7.33 -6.14 7.06
CA GLY A 65 -8.67 -6.71 6.85
C GLY A 65 -9.67 -5.80 6.13
N SER A 66 -9.23 -4.64 5.65
CA SER A 66 -10.03 -3.69 4.87
C SER A 66 -9.35 -3.41 3.52
N SER A 67 -10.03 -2.67 2.63
CA SER A 67 -9.42 -2.08 1.43
C SER A 67 -9.04 -0.61 1.65
N GLU A 68 -9.07 -0.12 2.89
CA GLU A 68 -8.68 1.24 3.25
C GLU A 68 -7.16 1.42 3.15
N PHE A 69 -6.75 2.46 2.43
CA PHE A 69 -5.35 2.87 2.29
C PHE A 69 -5.24 4.39 2.32
N ILE A 70 -4.25 4.90 3.04
CA ILE A 70 -3.97 6.33 3.18
C ILE A 70 -2.56 6.56 2.68
N CYS A 71 -2.44 7.15 1.48
CA CYS A 71 -1.18 7.59 0.90
C CYS A 71 -0.76 8.96 1.46
N GLY A 72 0.49 9.35 1.20
CA GLY A 72 1.01 10.65 1.60
C GLY A 72 1.35 10.74 3.08
N VAL A 73 1.53 9.60 3.76
CA VAL A 73 2.17 9.59 5.07
C VAL A 73 3.64 9.92 4.87
N SER A 74 4.08 11.04 5.45
CA SER A 74 5.49 11.38 5.49
C SER A 74 6.22 10.24 6.20
N LEU A 75 7.32 9.73 5.62
CA LEU A 75 8.28 8.97 6.43
C LEU A 75 8.60 9.86 7.66
N PRO A 76 8.57 9.34 8.90
CA PRO A 76 9.02 10.13 10.03
C PRO A 76 10.43 10.61 9.67
N GLU A 77 10.60 11.93 9.57
CA GLU A 77 11.90 12.53 9.31
C GLU A 77 12.86 11.95 10.36
N GLY A 78 13.84 11.19 9.88
CA GLY A 78 14.90 10.64 10.71
C GLY A 78 15.83 11.73 11.20
#